data_AF-A0ABD4XLU8-F1
#
_entry.id   AF-A0ABD4XLU8-F1
#
_cell.length_a   1.000
_cell.length_b   1.000
_cell.length_c   1.000
_cell.angle_alpha   90.00
_cell.angle_beta   90.00
_cell.angle_gamma   90.00
#
_symmetry.space_group_name_H-M   'P 1'
#
loop_
_entity.id
_entity.type
_entity.pdbx_description
1 polymer ?
#
loop_
_entity_poly.entity_id
_entity_poly.type
_entity_poly.pdbx_seq_one_letter_code
_entity_poly.pdbx_strand_id
1 'polypeptide(L)'
;MSRVYNNYHIDENEQFSFENLIDELVDYFGLTAETVTGSEGAEYQNYIEFPNYSDYSMEDIEFVLNLFDIPFLDNLDDFNYSKTVPYDSSIKSKVQSLPQELQSLFEYSDNKKFITLPSEEEVRKLAYDLFSETGVPSGTMYEEESDNFPEAMKLSSYDPYDDFVDMAHDILVDIKTTSEGIRHLEEQYNLATEPIIKKALILAAFSMVESYVISLAENFIPSFVIQDDNLCKFVNKSIQDKLHTKAGREKLRKSFAPNDFPEEKNIPYHYVVRNPLAHNIQTGDIVGDKITFLTNTDNMKKYSIKKIFEDLFNYVEKYKESINEIIKANLTRDRGLSS
;
A
#
# COMPACT_ATOMS: atom_id res chain seq x y z
N MET A 1 32.00 -10.54 -12.70
CA MET A 1 31.78 -12.01 -12.63
C MET A 1 31.46 -12.33 -11.18
N SER A 2 30.18 -12.54 -10.89
CA SER A 2 29.69 -13.00 -9.59
C SER A 2 30.27 -14.39 -9.32
N ARG A 3 31.04 -14.50 -8.23
CA ARG A 3 31.55 -15.77 -7.72
C ARG A 3 31.37 -15.75 -6.21
N VAL A 4 30.44 -16.60 -5.78
CA VAL A 4 30.39 -17.30 -4.48
C VAL A 4 29.74 -16.53 -3.34
N TYR A 5 28.46 -16.83 -3.05
CA TYR A 5 27.90 -16.89 -1.67
C TYR A 5 26.78 -17.93 -1.54
N ASN A 6 26.95 -19.09 -2.18
CA ASN A 6 26.15 -20.28 -1.85
C ASN A 6 26.61 -20.98 -0.55
N ASN A 7 27.51 -20.37 0.23
CA ASN A 7 28.19 -21.02 1.35
C ASN A 7 27.96 -20.37 2.72
N TYR A 8 27.17 -19.29 2.83
CA TYR A 8 26.61 -18.94 4.13
C TYR A 8 25.39 -19.84 4.37
N HIS A 9 25.67 -21.06 4.83
CA HIS A 9 24.68 -21.81 5.58
C HIS A 9 24.43 -20.99 6.86
N ILE A 10 23.37 -20.19 6.83
CA ILE A 10 22.65 -19.82 8.05
C ILE A 10 22.23 -21.16 8.64
N ASP A 11 22.80 -21.51 9.80
CA ASP A 11 22.50 -22.74 10.50
C ASP A 11 20.97 -22.79 10.73
N GLU A 12 20.32 -23.91 10.43
CA GLU A 12 18.84 -24.05 10.47
C GLU A 12 18.24 -23.99 11.90
N ASN A 13 18.98 -23.48 12.88
CA ASN A 13 18.54 -23.37 14.27
C ASN A 13 18.47 -21.90 14.64
N GLU A 14 17.24 -21.35 14.56
CA GLU A 14 16.87 -19.92 14.58
C GLU A 14 17.18 -19.19 13.28
N GLN A 15 16.25 -19.29 12.32
CA GLN A 15 16.24 -18.47 11.11
C GLN A 15 16.29 -16.98 11.52
N PHE A 16 17.44 -16.36 11.34
CA PHE A 16 17.54 -14.90 11.23
C PHE A 16 16.70 -14.49 10.02
N SER A 17 15.45 -14.10 10.26
CA SER A 17 14.60 -13.56 9.21
C SER A 17 15.04 -12.14 8.91
N PHE A 18 14.97 -11.75 7.65
CA PHE A 18 15.24 -10.37 7.25
C PHE A 18 14.27 -9.38 7.92
N GLU A 19 13.08 -9.83 8.31
CA GLU A 19 12.14 -9.05 9.14
C GLU A 19 12.76 -8.68 10.50
N ASN A 20 13.45 -9.62 11.16
CA ASN A 20 14.14 -9.33 12.43
C ASN A 20 15.28 -8.31 12.25
N LEU A 21 15.95 -8.30 11.10
CA LEU A 21 17.01 -7.32 10.80
C LEU A 21 16.47 -5.89 10.77
N ILE A 22 15.33 -5.66 10.11
CA ILE A 22 14.76 -4.31 9.97
C ILE A 22 14.31 -3.79 11.34
N ASP A 23 13.63 -4.61 12.13
CA ASP A 23 13.16 -4.21 13.47
C ASP A 23 14.34 -3.86 14.39
N GLU A 24 15.41 -4.66 14.40
CA GLU A 24 16.62 -4.38 15.19
C GLU A 24 17.32 -3.08 14.75
N LEU A 25 17.38 -2.79 13.45
CA LEU A 25 17.96 -1.55 12.94
C LEU A 25 17.10 -0.33 13.30
N VAL A 26 15.78 -0.45 13.19
CA VAL A 26 14.83 0.60 13.57
C VAL A 26 14.97 0.94 15.05
N ASP A 27 15.06 -0.08 15.91
CA ASP A 27 15.23 0.09 17.35
C ASP A 27 16.60 0.70 17.69
N TYR A 28 17.68 0.21 17.09
CA TYR A 28 19.04 0.70 17.34
C TYR A 28 19.21 2.17 16.94
N PHE A 29 18.73 2.55 15.75
CA PHE A 29 18.81 3.93 15.27
C PHE A 29 17.70 4.83 15.82
N GLY A 30 16.74 4.28 16.58
CA GLY A 30 15.60 5.02 17.14
C GLY A 30 14.72 5.64 16.06
N LEU A 31 14.52 4.93 14.95
CA LEU A 31 13.79 5.42 13.79
C LEU A 31 12.28 5.33 14.01
N THR A 32 11.55 6.22 13.35
CA THR A 32 10.10 6.22 13.32
C THR A 32 9.62 6.38 11.89
N ALA A 33 8.50 5.77 11.56
CA ALA A 33 7.85 6.04 10.28
C ALA A 33 7.33 7.48 10.20
N GLU A 34 7.55 8.10 9.06
CA GLU A 34 6.96 9.36 8.66
C GLU A 34 5.91 9.11 7.56
N THR A 35 4.89 9.96 7.50
CA THR A 35 3.78 9.79 6.55
C THR A 35 3.90 10.78 5.41
N VAL A 36 3.83 10.28 4.17
CA VAL A 36 3.71 11.14 3.00
C VAL A 36 2.31 11.73 2.97
N THR A 37 2.21 13.04 3.18
CA THR A 37 0.95 13.79 3.07
C THR A 37 0.93 14.62 1.78
N GLY A 38 -0.16 14.50 1.01
CA GLY A 38 -0.40 15.35 -0.14
C GLY A 38 -0.74 16.78 0.28
N SER A 39 -0.70 17.71 -0.68
CA SER A 39 -1.07 19.13 -0.47
C SER A 39 -2.51 19.32 0.03
N GLU A 40 -3.35 18.29 -0.11
CA GLU A 40 -4.74 18.23 0.32
C GLU A 40 -4.94 17.54 1.68
N GLY A 41 -3.86 17.19 2.39
CA GLY A 41 -3.91 16.64 3.74
C GLY A 41 -4.21 15.14 3.80
N ALA A 42 -4.29 14.47 2.65
CA ALA A 42 -4.43 13.01 2.57
C ALA A 42 -3.09 12.33 2.83
N GLU A 43 -3.11 11.27 3.62
CA GLU A 43 -1.98 10.38 3.92
C GLU A 43 -1.97 9.25 2.87
N TYR A 44 -0.83 8.99 2.24
CA TYR A 44 -0.73 8.04 1.13
C TYR A 44 0.02 6.78 1.49
N GLN A 45 1.15 6.91 2.18
CA GLN A 45 2.00 5.80 2.61
C GLN A 45 2.94 6.28 3.72
N ASN A 46 3.42 5.34 4.52
CA ASN A 46 4.53 5.60 5.42
C ASN A 46 5.88 5.32 4.74
N TYR A 47 6.92 5.98 5.26
CA TYR A 47 8.32 5.69 4.93
C TYR A 47 9.19 5.77 6.18
N ILE A 48 10.34 5.12 6.14
CA ILE A 48 11.38 5.20 7.17
C ILE A 48 12.65 5.73 6.49
N GLU A 49 13.26 6.75 7.06
CA GLU A 49 14.52 7.31 6.57
C GLU A 49 15.70 6.64 7.31
N PHE A 50 16.30 5.64 6.69
CA PHE A 50 17.52 5.03 7.21
C PHE A 50 18.73 5.93 6.91
N PRO A 51 19.73 6.01 7.80
CA PRO A 51 20.96 6.72 7.50
C PRO A 51 21.62 6.12 6.25
N ASN A 52 22.31 6.94 5.46
CA ASN A 52 23.11 6.39 4.37
C ASN A 52 24.32 5.67 4.94
N TYR A 53 24.82 4.65 4.26
CA TYR A 53 26.02 3.93 4.71
C TYR A 53 27.21 4.85 5.01
N SER A 54 27.41 5.88 4.20
CA SER A 54 28.46 6.89 4.41
C SER A 54 28.38 7.61 5.74
N ASP A 55 27.20 7.64 6.35
CA ASP A 55 26.92 8.34 7.60
C ASP A 55 27.08 7.43 8.82
N TYR A 56 27.28 6.12 8.63
CA TYR A 56 27.47 5.16 9.71
C TYR A 56 28.81 5.42 10.41
N SER A 57 28.77 5.46 11.75
CA SER A 57 29.98 5.38 12.57
C SER A 57 30.59 3.96 12.53
N MET A 58 31.78 3.77 13.11
CA MET A 58 32.34 2.42 13.25
C MET A 58 31.52 1.55 14.20
N GLU A 59 30.91 2.17 15.22
CA GLU A 59 30.01 1.49 16.16
C GLU A 59 28.74 0.98 15.45
N ASP A 60 28.20 1.77 14.51
CA ASP A 60 27.04 1.36 13.71
C ASP A 60 27.37 0.21 12.76
N ILE A 61 28.56 0.27 12.14
CA ILE A 61 29.07 -0.82 11.29
C ILE A 61 29.24 -2.10 12.12
N GLU A 62 29.73 -1.97 13.35
CA GLU A 62 29.85 -3.07 14.32
C GLU A 62 28.53 -3.70 14.67
N PHE A 63 27.56 -2.88 15.07
CA PHE A 63 26.23 -3.34 15.38
C PHE A 63 25.63 -4.16 14.21
N VAL A 64 25.63 -3.59 13.00
CA VAL A 64 25.02 -4.24 11.83
C VAL A 64 25.72 -5.55 11.48
N LEU A 65 27.05 -5.61 11.54
CA LEU A 65 27.80 -6.84 11.24
C LEU A 65 27.61 -7.93 12.28
N ASN A 66 27.43 -7.56 13.55
CA ASN A 66 27.09 -8.49 14.61
C ASN A 66 25.71 -9.12 14.42
N LEU A 67 24.74 -8.40 13.82
CA LEU A 67 23.45 -8.99 13.45
C LEU A 67 23.56 -10.13 12.43
N PHE A 68 24.63 -10.15 11.62
CA PHE A 68 24.89 -11.22 10.66
C PHE A 68 25.80 -12.33 11.22
N ASP A 69 26.06 -12.35 12.53
CA ASP A 69 27.04 -13.23 13.18
C ASP A 69 28.42 -13.17 12.52
N ILE A 70 28.76 -12.04 11.89
CA ILE A 70 30.08 -11.87 11.28
C ILE A 70 30.99 -11.41 12.41
N PRO A 71 31.98 -12.23 12.82
CA PRO A 71 32.82 -11.97 14.01
C PRO A 71 33.88 -10.90 13.73
N PHE A 72 33.50 -9.88 12.96
CA PHE A 72 34.39 -8.90 12.39
C PHE A 72 35.03 -8.00 13.46
N LEU A 73 34.31 -7.68 14.56
CA LEU A 73 34.52 -6.40 15.24
C LEU A 73 34.73 -6.37 16.75
N ASP A 74 34.61 -7.48 17.49
CA ASP A 74 34.78 -7.52 18.96
C ASP A 74 36.06 -6.84 19.52
N ASN A 75 37.04 -6.50 18.67
CA ASN A 75 38.31 -5.86 19.07
C ASN A 75 38.91 -4.91 18.01
N LEU A 76 38.13 -4.10 17.27
CA LEU A 76 38.72 -3.16 16.28
C LEU A 76 39.66 -2.12 16.89
N ASP A 77 39.44 -1.75 18.15
CA ASP A 77 40.34 -0.87 18.91
C ASP A 77 41.78 -1.42 19.02
N ASP A 78 41.97 -2.74 18.85
CA ASP A 78 43.30 -3.36 18.82
C ASP A 78 44.04 -3.10 17.50
N PHE A 79 43.32 -2.82 16.41
CA PHE A 79 43.89 -2.57 15.09
C PHE A 79 44.16 -1.09 14.92
N ASN A 80 45.40 -0.71 15.19
CA ASN A 80 45.87 0.62 14.88
C ASN A 80 46.09 0.71 13.36
N TYR A 81 45.02 1.10 12.65
CA TYR A 81 44.88 1.10 11.20
C TYR A 81 46.11 1.64 10.46
N SER A 82 46.39 1.08 9.28
CA SER A 82 47.50 1.49 8.42
C SER A 82 48.90 1.34 9.04
N LYS A 83 49.07 0.47 10.06
CA LYS A 83 50.39 0.08 10.58
C LYS A 83 50.83 -1.27 10.03
N THR A 84 52.09 -1.34 9.65
CA THR A 84 52.78 -2.61 9.41
C THR A 84 53.27 -3.17 10.74
N VAL A 85 52.83 -4.38 11.08
CA VAL A 85 53.18 -5.07 12.33
C VAL A 85 53.79 -6.45 12.05
N PRO A 86 54.57 -7.03 12.98
CA PRO A 86 55.04 -8.40 12.85
C PRO A 86 53.87 -9.40 12.74
N TYR A 87 53.95 -10.31 11.77
CA TYR A 87 52.96 -11.38 11.59
C TYR A 87 53.31 -12.59 12.47
N ASP A 88 53.11 -12.43 13.78
CA ASP A 88 53.34 -13.47 14.77
C ASP A 88 52.14 -14.44 14.91
N SER A 89 52.26 -15.42 15.81
CA SER A 89 51.19 -16.41 16.04
C SER A 89 49.87 -15.81 16.51
N SER A 90 49.90 -14.67 17.21
CA SER A 90 48.71 -14.00 17.75
C SER A 90 47.95 -13.26 16.65
N ILE A 91 48.67 -12.47 15.84
CA ILE A 91 48.07 -11.78 14.68
C ILE A 91 47.61 -12.81 13.64
N LYS A 92 48.38 -13.87 13.42
CA LYS A 92 48.01 -14.95 12.51
C LYS A 92 46.70 -15.63 12.90
N SER A 93 46.50 -15.99 14.17
CA SER A 93 45.23 -16.61 14.61
C SER A 93 44.05 -15.66 14.44
N LYS A 94 44.24 -14.37 14.77
CA LYS A 94 43.20 -13.34 14.58
C LYS A 94 42.82 -13.15 13.11
N VAL A 95 43.77 -13.08 12.19
CA VAL A 95 43.47 -12.92 10.76
C VAL A 95 42.81 -14.19 10.20
N GLN A 96 43.24 -15.38 10.62
CA GLN A 96 42.67 -16.64 10.13
C GLN A 96 41.26 -16.92 10.65
N SER A 97 40.84 -16.32 11.76
CA SER A 97 39.45 -16.41 12.25
C SER A 97 38.48 -15.50 11.52
N LEU A 98 38.98 -14.54 10.73
CA LEU A 98 38.13 -13.65 9.93
C LEU A 98 37.61 -14.37 8.68
N PRO A 99 36.41 -14.00 8.18
CA PRO A 99 35.95 -14.32 6.84
C PRO A 99 36.99 -14.07 5.74
N GLN A 100 36.93 -14.87 4.67
CA GLN A 100 37.97 -14.91 3.63
C GLN A 100 38.13 -13.57 2.89
N GLU A 101 37.04 -12.83 2.75
CA GLU A 101 36.96 -11.55 2.06
C GLU A 101 37.70 -10.47 2.83
N LEU A 102 37.63 -10.52 4.16
CA LEU A 102 38.36 -9.63 5.05
C LEU A 102 39.85 -9.99 5.09
N GLN A 103 40.19 -11.28 5.04
CA GLN A 103 41.58 -11.73 4.94
C GLN A 103 42.28 -11.16 3.69
N SER A 104 41.51 -10.86 2.63
CA SER A 104 42.04 -10.31 1.38
C SER A 104 42.48 -8.85 1.47
N LEU A 105 42.01 -8.10 2.49
CA LEU A 105 42.41 -6.71 2.72
C LEU A 105 43.83 -6.58 3.31
N PHE A 106 44.38 -7.65 3.86
CA PHE A 106 45.68 -7.61 4.50
C PHE A 106 46.81 -7.82 3.49
N GLU A 107 47.79 -6.90 3.49
CA GLU A 107 48.98 -7.05 2.67
C GLU A 107 50.11 -7.72 3.46
N TYR A 108 50.81 -8.66 2.83
CA TYR A 108 51.93 -9.36 3.45
C TYR A 108 53.24 -8.97 2.79
N SER A 109 54.25 -8.66 3.60
CA SER A 109 55.60 -8.36 3.12
C SER A 109 56.66 -9.26 3.73
N ASP A 110 57.84 -9.26 3.10
CA ASP A 110 59.05 -9.88 3.62
C ASP A 110 58.88 -11.39 3.94
N ASN A 111 58.34 -12.15 2.97
CA ASN A 111 57.99 -13.57 3.11
C ASN A 111 56.98 -13.86 4.24
N LYS A 112 55.96 -13.01 4.41
CA LYS A 112 54.94 -13.09 5.47
C LYS A 112 55.50 -12.91 6.89
N LYS A 113 56.60 -12.16 7.05
CA LYS A 113 57.09 -11.76 8.37
C LYS A 113 56.34 -10.55 8.93
N PHE A 114 55.79 -9.73 8.05
CA PHE A 114 55.03 -8.54 8.40
C PHE A 114 53.70 -8.53 7.66
N ILE A 115 52.72 -7.91 8.29
CA ILE A 115 51.37 -7.70 7.77
C ILE A 115 51.03 -6.22 7.89
N THR A 116 50.47 -5.65 6.83
CA THR A 116 49.90 -4.31 6.83
C THR A 116 48.41 -4.46 7.11
N LEU A 117 47.95 -3.79 8.17
CA LEU A 117 46.55 -3.73 8.53
C LEU A 117 45.81 -2.82 7.54
N PRO A 118 44.57 -3.14 7.16
CA PRO A 118 43.77 -2.26 6.32
C PRO A 118 43.54 -0.91 7.00
N SER A 119 43.34 0.11 6.18
CA SER A 119 42.86 1.40 6.64
C SER A 119 41.38 1.33 7.06
N GLU A 120 40.96 2.26 7.90
CA GLU A 120 39.55 2.39 8.29
C GLU A 120 38.64 2.58 7.05
N GLU A 121 39.10 3.32 6.04
CA GLU A 121 38.36 3.55 4.80
C GLU A 121 38.14 2.25 4.00
N GLU A 122 39.15 1.38 3.92
CA GLU A 122 39.03 0.08 3.25
C GLU A 122 38.08 -0.86 3.98
N VAL A 123 38.09 -0.83 5.33
CA VAL A 123 37.16 -1.57 6.16
C VAL A 123 35.72 -1.08 5.95
N ARG A 124 35.50 0.23 6.01
CA ARG A 124 34.18 0.84 5.76
C ARG A 124 33.63 0.48 4.41
N LYS A 125 34.46 0.58 3.36
CA LYS A 125 34.05 0.24 2.00
C LYS A 125 33.60 -1.21 1.89
N LEU A 126 34.35 -2.15 2.47
CA LEU A 126 33.98 -3.56 2.44
C LEU A 126 32.69 -3.83 3.23
N ALA A 127 32.50 -3.16 4.38
CA ALA A 127 31.25 -3.24 5.13
C ALA A 127 30.05 -2.71 4.30
N TYR A 128 30.20 -1.61 3.58
CA TYR A 128 29.15 -1.06 2.73
C TYR A 128 28.82 -1.97 1.53
N ASP A 129 29.85 -2.54 0.90
CA ASP A 129 29.67 -3.52 -0.17
C ASP A 129 28.86 -4.72 0.36
N LEU A 130 29.18 -5.20 1.56
CA LEU A 130 28.46 -6.28 2.22
C LEU A 130 27.01 -5.90 2.57
N PHE A 131 26.77 -4.74 3.19
CA PHE A 131 25.44 -4.24 3.53
C PHE A 131 24.54 -4.14 2.30
N SER A 132 25.08 -3.61 1.20
CA SER A 132 24.40 -3.54 -0.09
C SER A 132 24.02 -4.92 -0.63
N GLU A 133 24.93 -5.90 -0.51
CA GLU A 133 24.70 -7.28 -0.99
C GLU A 133 23.73 -8.07 -0.09
N THR A 134 23.73 -7.84 1.22
CA THR A 134 22.84 -8.51 2.19
C THR A 134 21.48 -7.83 2.33
N GLY A 135 21.29 -6.68 1.67
CA GLY A 135 20.02 -5.96 1.64
C GLY A 135 19.76 -5.09 2.87
N VAL A 136 20.78 -4.72 3.65
CA VAL A 136 20.62 -3.72 4.71
C VAL A 136 20.00 -2.46 4.11
N PRO A 137 18.97 -1.85 4.72
CA PRO A 137 18.35 -0.66 4.17
C PRO A 137 19.27 0.57 4.32
N SER A 138 19.23 1.44 3.31
CA SER A 138 19.93 2.73 3.29
C SER A 138 19.05 3.77 2.62
N GLY A 139 18.95 4.96 3.22
CA GLY A 139 18.08 6.02 2.73
C GLY A 139 16.60 5.71 2.95
N THR A 140 15.74 6.27 2.11
CA THR A 140 14.28 6.15 2.27
C THR A 140 13.77 4.76 1.90
N MET A 141 13.16 4.07 2.86
CA MET A 141 12.36 2.87 2.62
C MET A 141 10.88 3.25 2.64
N TYR A 142 10.17 3.04 1.52
CA TYR A 142 8.73 3.24 1.44
C TYR A 142 7.96 1.95 1.76
N GLU A 143 6.82 2.10 2.44
CA GLU A 143 5.90 1.00 2.76
C GLU A 143 5.45 0.23 1.52
N GLU A 144 5.09 0.92 0.43
CA GLU A 144 4.59 0.27 -0.80
C GLU A 144 5.68 -0.47 -1.60
N GLU A 145 6.94 -0.16 -1.34
CA GLU A 145 8.09 -0.66 -2.11
C GLU A 145 8.87 -1.78 -1.38
N SER A 146 8.58 -2.02 -0.11
CA SER A 146 9.31 -2.97 0.74
C SER A 146 8.39 -3.99 1.40
N ASP A 147 8.51 -5.25 0.99
CA ASP A 147 7.80 -6.38 1.61
C ASP A 147 8.17 -6.55 3.10
N ASN A 148 9.33 -6.03 3.53
CA ASN A 148 9.87 -6.14 4.89
C ASN A 148 9.64 -4.87 5.72
N PHE A 149 8.73 -3.98 5.31
CA PHE A 149 8.40 -2.80 6.10
C PHE A 149 7.75 -3.21 7.44
N PRO A 150 8.17 -2.65 8.60
CA PRO A 150 7.67 -3.06 9.90
C PRO A 150 6.15 -2.94 10.01
N GLU A 151 5.46 -4.04 10.29
CA GLU A 151 3.99 -4.10 10.31
C GLU A 151 3.38 -3.11 11.31
N ALA A 152 4.03 -2.94 12.48
CA ALA A 152 3.60 -2.00 13.51
C ALA A 152 3.70 -0.52 13.08
N MET A 153 4.48 -0.23 12.04
CA MET A 153 4.71 1.11 11.51
C MET A 153 4.02 1.36 10.18
N LYS A 154 3.44 0.33 9.55
CA LYS A 154 2.63 0.50 8.34
C LYS A 154 1.55 1.50 8.61
N LEU A 155 1.27 2.35 7.62
CA LEU A 155 0.08 3.17 7.70
C LEU A 155 -1.06 2.16 7.83
N SER A 156 -1.87 2.30 8.87
CA SER A 156 -3.11 1.54 9.02
C SER A 156 -4.04 1.95 7.87
N SER A 157 -3.74 1.45 6.68
CA SER A 157 -4.71 1.10 5.67
C SER A 157 -5.42 -0.18 6.12
N TYR A 158 -5.82 -0.23 7.40
CA TYR A 158 -7.13 -0.77 7.73
C TYR A 158 -8.12 0.17 7.05
N ASP A 159 -8.17 0.13 5.72
CA ASP A 159 -9.32 0.56 4.98
C ASP A 159 -10.32 -0.54 5.30
N PRO A 160 -11.33 -0.31 6.15
CA PRO A 160 -12.38 -1.31 6.39
C PRO A 160 -13.11 -1.71 5.10
N TYR A 161 -12.72 -1.13 3.97
CA TYR A 161 -13.15 -1.41 2.62
C TYR A 161 -12.32 -2.47 1.88
N ASP A 162 -11.10 -2.85 2.27
CA ASP A 162 -10.36 -3.92 1.55
C ASP A 162 -11.08 -5.27 1.71
N ASP A 163 -11.44 -5.64 2.96
CA ASP A 163 -12.30 -6.79 3.24
C ASP A 163 -13.72 -6.62 2.68
N PHE A 164 -14.22 -5.38 2.61
CA PHE A 164 -15.57 -5.09 2.10
C PHE A 164 -15.63 -5.21 0.57
N VAL A 165 -14.53 -4.92 -0.13
CA VAL A 165 -14.41 -4.97 -1.58
C VAL A 165 -14.14 -6.40 -2.03
N ASP A 166 -13.32 -7.17 -1.33
CA ASP A 166 -13.26 -8.62 -1.55
C ASP A 166 -14.63 -9.30 -1.31
N MET A 167 -15.39 -8.85 -0.30
CA MET A 167 -16.79 -9.26 -0.13
C MET A 167 -17.74 -8.69 -1.21
N ALA A 168 -17.45 -7.52 -1.79
CA ALA A 168 -18.28 -6.90 -2.82
C ALA A 168 -18.00 -7.47 -4.22
N HIS A 169 -16.80 -7.99 -4.49
CA HIS A 169 -16.45 -8.66 -5.75
C HIS A 169 -17.26 -9.94 -5.97
N ASP A 170 -17.64 -10.63 -4.90
CA ASP A 170 -18.56 -11.78 -4.98
C ASP A 170 -20.04 -11.36 -5.08
N ILE A 171 -20.36 -10.10 -4.83
CA ILE A 171 -21.71 -9.55 -4.91
C ILE A 171 -21.73 -8.52 -6.06
N LEU A 172 -21.74 -9.02 -7.29
CA LEU A 172 -22.25 -8.24 -8.43
C LEU A 172 -23.64 -7.70 -8.04
N VAL A 173 -23.70 -6.42 -7.66
CA VAL A 173 -24.96 -5.80 -7.24
C VAL A 173 -25.78 -5.56 -8.50
N ASP A 174 -26.57 -6.57 -8.88
CA ASP A 174 -27.47 -6.47 -10.01
C ASP A 174 -28.43 -5.28 -9.83
N ILE A 175 -28.81 -4.66 -10.94
CA ILE A 175 -29.74 -3.53 -11.04
C ILE A 175 -31.00 -3.80 -10.22
N LYS A 176 -31.50 -5.04 -10.31
CA LYS A 176 -32.67 -5.48 -9.56
C LYS A 176 -32.47 -5.35 -8.04
N THR A 177 -31.35 -5.83 -7.53
CA THR A 177 -30.97 -5.75 -6.11
C THR A 177 -30.84 -4.30 -5.66
N THR A 178 -30.24 -3.44 -6.48
CA THR A 178 -30.09 -2.01 -6.16
C THR A 178 -31.43 -1.28 -6.15
N SER A 179 -32.25 -1.42 -7.20
CA SER A 179 -33.57 -0.78 -7.30
C SER A 179 -34.53 -1.24 -6.20
N GLU A 180 -34.57 -2.54 -5.90
CA GLU A 180 -35.37 -3.11 -4.80
C GLU A 180 -34.84 -2.63 -3.44
N GLY A 181 -33.51 -2.56 -3.27
CA GLY A 181 -32.86 -2.05 -2.06
C GLY A 181 -33.20 -0.59 -1.78
N ILE A 182 -33.16 0.30 -2.78
CA ILE A 182 -33.55 1.70 -2.63
C ILE A 182 -35.02 1.81 -2.18
N ARG A 183 -35.92 1.01 -2.76
CA ARG A 183 -37.34 0.99 -2.37
C ARG A 183 -37.53 0.48 -0.95
N HIS A 184 -36.82 -0.58 -0.58
CA HIS A 184 -36.84 -1.10 0.78
C HIS A 184 -36.34 -0.05 1.79
N LEU A 185 -35.26 0.66 1.48
CA LEU A 185 -34.75 1.74 2.33
C LEU A 185 -35.74 2.92 2.43
N GLU A 186 -36.47 3.25 1.36
CA GLU A 186 -37.55 4.23 1.38
C GLU A 186 -38.69 3.79 2.32
N GLU A 187 -39.09 2.51 2.27
CA GLU A 187 -40.09 1.95 3.19
C GLU A 187 -39.61 2.00 4.65
N GLN A 188 -38.38 1.56 4.93
CA GLN A 188 -37.80 1.63 6.27
C GLN A 188 -37.69 3.07 6.77
N TYR A 189 -37.36 4.01 5.88
CA TYR A 189 -37.31 5.43 6.22
C TYR A 189 -38.67 5.95 6.69
N ASN A 190 -39.76 5.52 6.04
CA ASN A 190 -41.11 5.91 6.39
C ASN A 190 -41.59 5.31 7.72
N LEU A 191 -41.06 4.14 8.11
CA LEU A 191 -41.36 3.49 9.38
C LEU A 191 -40.51 4.03 10.54
N ALA A 192 -39.32 4.52 10.26
CA ALA A 192 -38.42 5.04 11.28
C ALA A 192 -39.01 6.30 11.96
N THR A 193 -38.79 6.41 13.27
CA THR A 193 -39.16 7.60 14.06
C THR A 193 -37.94 8.47 14.35
N GLU A 194 -36.80 7.85 14.64
CA GLU A 194 -35.58 8.54 15.04
C GLU A 194 -34.89 9.26 13.87
N PRO A 195 -34.57 10.57 14.00
CA PRO A 195 -33.92 11.34 12.94
C PRO A 195 -32.57 10.76 12.51
N ILE A 196 -31.78 10.22 13.44
CA ILE A 196 -30.47 9.65 13.11
C ILE A 196 -30.59 8.40 12.22
N ILE A 197 -31.56 7.54 12.51
CA ILE A 197 -31.85 6.33 11.69
C ILE A 197 -32.30 6.76 10.30
N LYS A 198 -33.18 7.77 10.22
CA LYS A 198 -33.62 8.33 8.94
C LYS A 198 -32.46 8.84 8.08
N LYS A 199 -31.51 9.56 8.67
CA LYS A 199 -30.31 10.03 7.97
C LYS A 199 -29.42 8.87 7.53
N ALA A 200 -29.24 7.85 8.38
CA ALA A 200 -28.47 6.66 8.04
C ALA A 200 -29.09 5.90 6.86
N LEU A 201 -30.43 5.80 6.79
CA LEU A 201 -31.13 5.17 5.67
C LEU A 201 -30.98 5.96 4.36
N ILE A 202 -31.01 7.30 4.42
CA ILE A 202 -30.71 8.15 3.26
C ILE A 202 -29.26 7.92 2.80
N LEU A 203 -28.30 7.90 3.72
CA LEU A 203 -26.89 7.67 3.40
C LEU A 203 -26.67 6.26 2.82
N ALA A 204 -27.31 5.24 3.37
CA ALA A 204 -27.25 3.88 2.86
C ALA A 204 -27.78 3.80 1.41
N ALA A 205 -28.83 4.54 1.07
CA ALA A 205 -29.34 4.59 -0.31
C ALA A 205 -28.30 5.19 -1.27
N PHE A 206 -27.55 6.19 -0.84
CA PHE A 206 -26.42 6.72 -1.62
C PHE A 206 -25.31 5.69 -1.79
N SER A 207 -24.91 5.03 -0.71
CA SER A 207 -23.89 3.97 -0.76
C SER A 207 -24.26 2.86 -1.73
N MET A 208 -25.52 2.42 -1.74
CA MET A 208 -25.99 1.43 -2.72
C MET A 208 -25.86 1.91 -4.17
N VAL A 209 -26.21 3.18 -4.45
CA VAL A 209 -26.07 3.75 -5.80
C VAL A 209 -24.59 3.88 -6.20
N GLU A 210 -23.71 4.23 -5.27
CA GLU A 210 -22.26 4.31 -5.52
C GLU A 210 -21.67 2.93 -5.81
N SER A 211 -21.99 1.91 -5.00
CA SER A 211 -21.60 0.53 -5.25
C SER A 211 -22.12 0.03 -6.59
N TYR A 212 -23.36 0.37 -6.95
CA TYR A 212 -23.88 0.07 -8.28
C TYR A 212 -23.04 0.72 -9.38
N VAL A 213 -22.73 2.01 -9.29
CA VAL A 213 -21.87 2.70 -10.29
C VAL A 213 -20.47 2.06 -10.38
N ILE A 214 -19.89 1.61 -9.27
CA ILE A 214 -18.60 0.89 -9.28
C ILE A 214 -18.74 -0.45 -10.01
N SER A 215 -19.75 -1.25 -9.66
CA SER A 215 -20.02 -2.53 -10.32
C SER A 215 -20.30 -2.37 -11.81
N LEU A 216 -20.93 -1.25 -12.21
CA LEU A 216 -21.04 -0.92 -13.62
C LEU A 216 -19.68 -0.73 -14.27
N ALA A 217 -18.77 0.03 -13.65
CA ALA A 217 -17.45 0.32 -14.21
C ALA A 217 -16.64 -0.97 -14.43
N GLU A 218 -16.73 -1.91 -13.48
CA GLU A 218 -16.12 -3.23 -13.56
C GLU A 218 -16.65 -4.05 -14.73
N ASN A 219 -17.95 -4.06 -14.97
CA ASN A 219 -18.56 -4.80 -16.08
C ASN A 219 -18.11 -4.34 -17.48
N PHE A 220 -17.50 -3.16 -17.60
CA PHE A 220 -16.89 -2.69 -18.85
C PHE A 220 -15.44 -3.13 -19.04
N ILE A 221 -14.80 -3.62 -17.99
CA ILE A 221 -13.42 -4.08 -18.06
C ILE A 221 -13.46 -5.44 -18.78
N PRO A 222 -12.81 -5.57 -19.95
CA PRO A 222 -12.81 -6.82 -20.68
C PRO A 222 -12.11 -7.91 -19.85
N SER A 223 -12.69 -9.11 -19.80
CA SER A 223 -12.01 -10.26 -19.23
C SER A 223 -10.76 -10.57 -20.06
N PHE A 224 -9.60 -10.54 -19.45
CA PHE A 224 -8.34 -10.94 -20.06
C PHE A 224 -7.81 -12.20 -19.37
N VAL A 225 -7.29 -13.13 -20.16
CA VAL A 225 -6.57 -14.30 -19.63
C VAL A 225 -5.10 -13.95 -19.60
N ILE A 226 -4.58 -13.62 -18.42
CA ILE A 226 -3.14 -13.47 -18.20
C ILE A 226 -2.62 -14.80 -17.66
N GLN A 227 -1.66 -15.41 -18.36
CA GLN A 227 -1.10 -16.71 -17.98
C GLN A 227 -0.13 -16.63 -16.79
N ASP A 228 0.42 -15.44 -16.53
CA ASP A 228 1.35 -15.19 -15.44
C ASP A 228 0.59 -14.68 -14.21
N ASP A 229 0.66 -15.42 -13.11
CA ASP A 229 -0.10 -15.13 -11.89
C ASP A 229 0.33 -13.81 -11.23
N ASN A 230 1.62 -13.44 -11.29
CA ASN A 230 2.13 -12.20 -10.71
C ASN A 230 1.67 -10.99 -11.53
N LEU A 231 1.73 -11.10 -12.85
CA LEU A 231 1.22 -10.07 -13.75
C LEU A 231 -0.30 -9.93 -13.63
N CYS A 232 -1.02 -11.04 -13.48
CA CYS A 232 -2.47 -11.04 -13.25
C CYS A 232 -2.81 -10.28 -11.96
N LYS A 233 -2.11 -10.59 -10.85
CA LYS A 233 -2.24 -9.86 -9.58
C LYS A 233 -1.94 -8.37 -9.73
N PHE A 234 -0.84 -8.02 -10.38
CA PHE A 234 -0.45 -6.62 -10.58
C PHE A 234 -1.50 -5.84 -11.41
N VAL A 235 -1.99 -6.43 -12.51
CA VAL A 235 -3.00 -5.79 -13.35
C VAL A 235 -4.33 -5.65 -12.60
N ASN A 236 -4.74 -6.68 -11.85
CA ASN A 236 -5.95 -6.62 -11.03
C ASN A 236 -5.82 -5.53 -9.96
N LYS A 237 -4.71 -5.48 -9.23
CA LYS A 237 -4.43 -4.41 -8.24
C LYS A 237 -4.51 -3.03 -8.89
N SER A 238 -3.85 -2.81 -10.02
CA SER A 238 -3.90 -1.52 -10.74
C SER A 238 -5.32 -1.13 -11.22
N ILE A 239 -6.17 -2.11 -11.53
CA ILE A 239 -7.57 -1.89 -11.84
C ILE A 239 -8.35 -1.52 -10.58
N GLN A 240 -8.17 -2.25 -9.49
CA GLN A 240 -8.77 -1.96 -8.19
C GLN A 240 -8.41 -0.54 -7.74
N ASP A 241 -7.13 -0.18 -7.70
CA ASP A 241 -6.64 1.16 -7.32
C ASP A 241 -7.35 2.28 -8.11
N LYS A 242 -7.60 2.03 -9.40
CA LYS A 242 -8.34 2.96 -10.25
C LYS A 242 -9.83 2.96 -9.95
N LEU A 243 -10.43 1.82 -9.63
CA LEU A 243 -11.82 1.73 -9.19
C LEU A 243 -12.05 2.41 -7.84
N HIS A 244 -11.05 2.50 -6.95
CA HIS A 244 -11.17 3.18 -5.65
C HIS A 244 -11.22 4.72 -5.77
N THR A 245 -10.59 5.30 -6.80
CA THR A 245 -10.57 6.76 -6.97
C THR A 245 -11.58 7.25 -8.00
N LYS A 246 -12.27 8.36 -7.72
CA LYS A 246 -13.18 9.00 -8.69
C LYS A 246 -12.50 9.30 -10.03
N ALA A 247 -11.25 9.77 -9.96
CA ALA A 247 -10.45 10.06 -11.14
C ALA A 247 -10.02 8.79 -11.89
N GLY A 248 -9.71 7.72 -11.18
CA GLY A 248 -9.40 6.41 -11.76
C GLY A 248 -10.62 5.78 -12.43
N ARG A 249 -11.80 5.81 -11.79
CA ARG A 249 -13.07 5.36 -12.38
C ARG A 249 -13.39 6.12 -13.66
N GLU A 250 -13.22 7.43 -13.66
CA GLU A 250 -13.40 8.27 -14.84
C GLU A 250 -12.40 7.95 -15.96
N LYS A 251 -11.15 7.57 -15.62
CA LYS A 251 -10.15 7.13 -16.60
C LYS A 251 -10.52 5.76 -17.19
N LEU A 252 -10.84 4.77 -16.35
CA LEU A 252 -11.31 3.45 -16.79
C LEU A 252 -12.54 3.60 -17.69
N ARG A 253 -13.50 4.44 -17.30
CA ARG A 253 -14.69 4.79 -18.08
C ARG A 253 -14.34 5.30 -19.48
N LYS A 254 -13.45 6.29 -19.59
CA LYS A 254 -13.04 6.84 -20.89
C LYS A 254 -12.33 5.81 -21.75
N SER A 255 -11.59 4.90 -21.15
CA SER A 255 -10.85 3.85 -21.85
C SER A 255 -11.75 2.75 -22.41
N PHE A 256 -12.83 2.36 -21.71
CA PHE A 256 -13.63 1.19 -22.08
C PHE A 256 -15.06 1.50 -22.57
N ALA A 257 -15.68 2.62 -22.16
CA ALA A 257 -17.04 2.99 -22.56
C ALA A 257 -17.32 4.52 -22.48
N PRO A 258 -16.82 5.31 -23.45
CA PRO A 258 -16.86 6.77 -23.37
C PRO A 258 -18.27 7.40 -23.42
N ASN A 259 -19.29 6.71 -23.96
CA ASN A 259 -20.60 7.32 -24.29
C ASN A 259 -21.81 6.85 -23.46
N ASP A 260 -21.73 5.73 -22.73
CA ASP A 260 -22.92 5.07 -22.15
C ASP A 260 -22.93 4.99 -20.60
N PHE A 261 -21.96 5.62 -19.94
CA PHE A 261 -21.71 5.39 -18.51
C PHE A 261 -22.28 6.47 -17.57
N PRO A 262 -22.90 6.10 -16.43
CA PRO A 262 -23.27 7.04 -15.37
C PRO A 262 -22.04 7.69 -14.72
N GLU A 263 -21.88 9.00 -14.84
CA GLU A 263 -20.85 9.68 -14.04
C GLU A 263 -21.33 9.82 -12.58
N GLU A 264 -20.49 9.46 -11.60
CA GLU A 264 -20.80 9.65 -10.17
C GLU A 264 -21.15 11.09 -9.82
N LYS A 265 -20.52 12.05 -10.49
CA LYS A 265 -20.80 13.48 -10.29
C LYS A 265 -22.25 13.84 -10.63
N ASN A 266 -22.94 12.97 -11.37
CA ASN A 266 -24.33 13.13 -11.78
C ASN A 266 -25.29 12.34 -10.86
N ILE A 267 -24.81 11.63 -9.83
CA ILE A 267 -25.68 11.06 -8.80
C ILE A 267 -26.47 12.22 -8.17
N PRO A 268 -27.81 12.19 -8.19
CA PRO A 268 -28.63 13.29 -7.71
C PRO A 268 -28.33 13.63 -6.25
N TYR A 269 -28.20 14.91 -5.92
CA TYR A 269 -27.97 15.40 -4.55
C TYR A 269 -26.67 14.96 -3.86
N HIS A 270 -25.73 14.34 -4.59
CA HIS A 270 -24.46 13.83 -4.04
C HIS A 270 -23.70 14.88 -3.21
N TYR A 271 -23.43 16.05 -3.79
CA TYR A 271 -22.69 17.10 -3.09
C TYR A 271 -23.47 17.80 -1.97
N VAL A 272 -24.80 17.83 -2.05
CA VAL A 272 -25.64 18.68 -1.20
C VAL A 272 -26.35 17.94 -0.06
N VAL A 273 -26.41 16.61 -0.13
CA VAL A 273 -27.00 15.76 0.91
C VAL A 273 -26.05 14.65 1.33
N ARG A 274 -25.54 13.85 0.37
CA ARG A 274 -24.65 12.72 0.68
C ARG A 274 -23.37 13.17 1.37
N ASN A 275 -22.62 14.12 0.79
CA ASN A 275 -21.34 14.55 1.35
C ASN A 275 -21.46 15.11 2.78
N PRO A 276 -22.40 16.03 3.09
CA PRO A 276 -22.62 16.46 4.46
C PRO A 276 -22.90 15.31 5.44
N LEU A 277 -23.80 14.38 5.06
CA LEU A 277 -24.16 13.25 5.91
C LEU A 277 -23.02 12.25 6.11
N ALA A 278 -22.20 12.02 5.08
CA ALA A 278 -21.05 11.12 5.15
C ALA A 278 -19.94 11.66 6.06
N HIS A 279 -19.65 12.97 5.99
CA HIS A 279 -18.65 13.60 6.87
C HIS A 279 -19.12 13.70 8.32
N ASN A 280 -20.41 13.99 8.53
CA ASN A 280 -20.99 14.01 9.86
C ASN A 280 -22.49 13.71 9.79
N ILE A 281 -22.87 12.50 10.21
CA ILE A 281 -24.26 12.03 10.18
C ILE A 281 -25.21 12.86 11.05
N GLN A 282 -24.68 13.61 12.03
CA GLN A 282 -25.49 14.51 12.86
C GLN A 282 -25.88 15.79 12.12
N THR A 283 -25.24 16.10 10.99
CA THR A 283 -25.58 17.27 10.19
C THR A 283 -26.98 17.17 9.60
N GLY A 284 -27.56 18.35 9.34
CA GLY A 284 -28.87 18.53 8.72
C GLY A 284 -30.05 18.20 9.63
N ASP A 285 -31.13 18.96 9.52
CA ASP A 285 -32.34 18.75 10.32
C ASP A 285 -33.45 18.16 9.48
N ILE A 286 -34.03 17.05 9.96
CA ILE A 286 -35.20 16.42 9.33
C ILE A 286 -36.46 16.95 10.00
N VAL A 287 -37.30 17.63 9.23
CA VAL A 287 -38.62 18.10 9.67
C VAL A 287 -39.65 17.72 8.62
N GLY A 288 -40.55 16.81 8.97
CA GLY A 288 -41.54 16.26 8.05
C GLY A 288 -40.86 15.48 6.91
N ASP A 289 -41.15 15.86 5.67
CA ASP A 289 -40.62 15.22 4.44
C ASP A 289 -39.34 15.90 3.91
N LYS A 290 -38.72 16.78 4.70
CA LYS A 290 -37.57 17.58 4.26
C LYS A 290 -36.38 17.40 5.15
N ILE A 291 -35.21 17.36 4.52
CA ILE A 291 -33.92 17.51 5.18
C ILE A 291 -33.37 18.91 4.87
N THR A 292 -32.88 19.60 5.91
CA THR A 292 -32.40 20.98 5.82
C THR A 292 -30.93 21.05 6.19
N PHE A 293 -30.11 21.71 5.38
CA PHE A 293 -28.70 21.93 5.67
C PHE A 293 -28.38 23.43 5.73
N LEU A 294 -27.45 23.78 6.62
CA LEU A 294 -26.82 25.10 6.63
C LEU A 294 -25.77 25.15 5.52
N THR A 295 -25.83 26.13 4.62
CA THR A 295 -24.79 26.33 3.61
C THR A 295 -23.65 27.17 4.15
N ASN A 296 -22.51 27.18 3.45
CA ASN A 296 -21.33 28.02 3.73
C ASN A 296 -21.62 29.54 3.69
N THR A 297 -22.85 29.95 3.38
CA THR A 297 -23.32 31.34 3.33
C THR A 297 -24.40 31.62 4.38
N ASP A 298 -24.49 30.77 5.42
CA ASP A 298 -25.51 30.79 6.49
C ASP A 298 -26.96 30.72 5.99
N ASN A 299 -27.18 30.25 4.76
CA ASN A 299 -28.52 30.06 4.21
C ASN A 299 -28.97 28.61 4.42
N MET A 300 -30.24 28.44 4.80
CA MET A 300 -30.85 27.12 4.96
C MET A 300 -31.36 26.61 3.61
N LYS A 301 -30.80 25.50 3.11
CA LYS A 301 -31.33 24.80 1.93
C LYS A 301 -32.13 23.58 2.36
N LYS A 302 -33.31 23.40 1.76
CA LYS A 302 -34.24 22.31 2.05
C LYS A 302 -34.38 21.38 0.86
N TYR A 303 -34.32 20.08 1.10
CA TYR A 303 -34.45 19.04 0.09
C TYR A 303 -35.59 18.10 0.46
N SER A 304 -36.43 17.75 -0.51
CA SER A 304 -37.49 16.76 -0.30
C SER A 304 -36.89 15.37 -0.27
N ILE A 305 -37.12 14.64 0.81
CA ILE A 305 -36.57 13.29 1.02
C ILE A 305 -37.23 12.30 0.06
N LYS A 306 -38.54 12.43 -0.17
CA LYS A 306 -39.24 11.64 -1.19
C LYS A 306 -38.59 11.81 -2.57
N LYS A 307 -38.28 13.06 -2.94
CA LYS A 307 -37.63 13.34 -4.21
C LYS A 307 -36.20 12.79 -4.29
N ILE A 308 -35.47 12.75 -3.19
CA ILE A 308 -34.14 12.12 -3.14
C ILE A 308 -34.25 10.63 -3.48
N PHE A 309 -35.12 9.88 -2.81
CA PHE A 309 -35.33 8.46 -3.12
C PHE A 309 -35.81 8.23 -4.55
N GLU A 310 -36.78 9.02 -5.02
CA GLU A 310 -37.29 8.94 -6.40
C GLU A 310 -36.18 9.20 -7.44
N ASP A 311 -35.37 10.24 -7.25
CA ASP A 311 -34.30 10.59 -8.18
C ASP A 311 -33.15 9.57 -8.16
N LEU A 312 -32.81 9.00 -6.99
CA LEU A 312 -31.84 7.90 -6.89
C LEU A 312 -32.33 6.63 -7.58
N PHE A 313 -33.59 6.24 -7.37
CA PHE A 313 -34.21 5.11 -8.06
C PHE A 313 -34.21 5.31 -9.58
N ASN A 314 -34.64 6.49 -10.04
CA ASN A 314 -34.67 6.82 -11.47
C ASN A 314 -33.27 6.85 -12.08
N TYR A 315 -32.26 7.26 -11.31
CA TYR A 315 -30.88 7.21 -11.76
C TYR A 315 -30.44 5.76 -12.03
N VAL A 316 -30.69 4.83 -11.12
CA VAL A 316 -30.36 3.41 -11.31
C VAL A 316 -31.12 2.82 -12.52
N GLU A 317 -32.44 3.04 -12.61
CA GLU A 317 -33.26 2.52 -13.71
C GLU A 317 -32.87 3.10 -15.08
N LYS A 318 -32.40 4.36 -15.15
CA LYS A 318 -31.95 4.96 -16.42
C LYS A 318 -30.83 4.17 -17.08
N TYR A 319 -29.91 3.62 -16.30
CA TYR A 319 -28.72 2.93 -16.83
C TYR A 319 -28.94 1.42 -17.04
N LYS A 320 -30.13 0.92 -16.69
CA LYS A 320 -30.57 -0.47 -16.90
C LYS A 320 -30.56 -0.92 -18.36
N GLU A 321 -30.92 -0.03 -19.28
CA GLU A 321 -31.00 -0.37 -20.71
C GLU A 321 -29.62 -0.45 -21.36
N SER A 322 -28.72 0.49 -21.05
CA SER A 322 -27.34 0.50 -21.55
C SER A 322 -26.60 -0.80 -21.23
N ILE A 323 -26.74 -1.30 -20.00
CA ILE A 323 -26.06 -2.53 -19.54
C ILE A 323 -26.53 -3.77 -20.31
N ASN A 324 -27.82 -3.88 -20.60
CA ASN A 324 -28.35 -5.00 -21.37
C ASN A 324 -27.81 -5.04 -22.80
N GLU A 325 -27.49 -3.89 -23.39
CA GLU A 325 -26.84 -3.82 -24.70
C GLU A 325 -25.35 -4.15 -24.63
N ILE A 326 -24.66 -3.73 -23.57
CA ILE A 326 -23.22 -3.98 -23.34
C ILE A 326 -22.95 -5.45 -23.00
N ILE A 327 -23.75 -6.06 -22.12
CA ILE A 327 -23.67 -7.50 -21.81
C ILE A 327 -23.91 -8.32 -23.08
N LYS A 328 -24.89 -7.94 -23.91
CA LYS A 328 -25.12 -8.59 -25.22
C LYS A 328 -23.91 -8.42 -26.14
N ALA A 329 -23.32 -7.23 -26.22
CA ALA A 329 -22.15 -6.98 -27.06
C ALA A 329 -20.93 -7.81 -26.63
N ASN A 330 -20.68 -7.96 -25.33
CA ASN A 330 -19.58 -8.77 -24.79
C ASN A 330 -19.81 -10.27 -25.02
N LEU A 331 -21.02 -10.78 -24.78
CA LEU A 331 -21.38 -12.17 -25.09
C LEU A 331 -21.29 -12.52 -26.58
N THR A 332 -21.43 -11.53 -27.47
CA THR A 332 -21.32 -11.73 -28.92
C THR A 332 -19.85 -11.74 -29.37
N ARG A 333 -18.96 -11.01 -28.68
CA ARG A 333 -17.51 -11.00 -28.95
C ARG A 333 -16.82 -12.31 -28.55
N ASP A 334 -17.18 -12.90 -27.42
CA ASP A 334 -16.60 -14.19 -26.98
C ASP A 334 -16.95 -15.36 -27.90
N ARG A 335 -18.11 -15.30 -28.58
CA ARG A 335 -18.52 -16.29 -29.58
C ARG A 335 -17.81 -16.14 -30.93
N GLY A 336 -17.16 -15.00 -31.20
CA GLY A 336 -16.40 -14.76 -32.42
C GLY A 336 -14.92 -15.15 -32.32
N LEU A 337 -14.41 -15.40 -31.11
CA LEU A 337 -13.03 -15.86 -30.86
C LEU A 337 -12.93 -17.39 -30.72
N SER A 338 -14.08 -18.09 -30.77
CA SER A 338 -14.19 -19.55 -30.66
C SER A 338 -14.55 -20.24 -31.99
N SER A 339 -14.42 -19.54 -33.13
CA SER A 339 -14.65 -20.06 -34.48
C SER A 339 -13.38 -20.14 -35.32
#